data_AF-A0A955YQ74-F1
#
_entry.id   AF-A0A955YQ74-F1
#
_cell.length_a   1.000
_cell.length_b   1.000
_cell.length_c   1.000
_cell.angle_alpha   90.00
_cell.angle_beta   90.00
_cell.angle_gamma   90.00
#
_symmetry.space_group_name_H-M   'P 1'
#
loop_
_entity.id
_entity.type
_entity.pdbx_description
1 polymer ?
#
loop_
_entity_poly.entity_id
_entity_poly.type
_entity_poly.pdbx_seq_one_letter_code
_entity_poly.pdbx_strand_id
1 'polypeptide(L)'
;PDGVDRLLFGAPNTRMNAIFNAFEQSAEDSRWNDLGAGIPGATVRTALQLRRQVEERVLLDFTFSTARNANAPDPFALDRPGYFDSFAVIFAMQTLPEALLPGTDATLDAIMPPNPAEADVMSIWLQRDRPAAEWDGSMPHAVYRNLAASVGAVGFGFAVNFEPSAVVAEFSRDLPPPPYPFPVDGVRAARGAALFQGHCATCHHAGANTVYPPAVTGTDPNRAHAITTAGRTRLLQALRSACTDSTLCAATDAEILVPVSDPNRLGYLALPLQGLWARAPYLHNGSVTTLRHLLVPSSRPTSFMRGATHYNTSDVGFEWQPSRVNDPYAHAYDTTLAGRSNGGHDTLTFLGRDWGSDPEALADLLEFLKTL
;
A
#
# COMPACT_ATOMS: atom_id res chain seq x y z
N PRO A 1 1.67 -28.62 8.94
CA PRO A 1 1.62 -29.59 10.08
C PRO A 1 0.23 -30.19 10.33
N ASP A 2 -0.83 -29.53 9.84
CA ASP A 2 -2.24 -29.93 9.90
C ASP A 2 -2.77 -30.52 8.58
N GLY A 3 -1.94 -30.68 7.55
CA GLY A 3 -2.36 -31.18 6.23
C GLY A 3 -3.17 -30.16 5.40
N VAL A 4 -3.20 -28.90 5.82
CA VAL A 4 -3.85 -27.81 5.08
C VAL A 4 -2.76 -26.93 4.47
N ASP A 5 -2.78 -26.77 3.15
CA ASP A 5 -1.88 -25.86 2.46
C ASP A 5 -2.22 -24.41 2.87
N ARG A 6 -1.26 -23.73 3.48
CA ARG A 6 -1.38 -22.33 3.92
C ARG A 6 -0.44 -21.47 3.10
N LEU A 7 -0.96 -20.37 2.57
CA LEU A 7 -0.14 -19.40 1.86
C LEU A 7 0.33 -18.32 2.83
N LEU A 8 1.65 -18.19 2.96
CA LEU A 8 2.31 -17.12 3.72
C LEU A 8 2.55 -15.87 2.87
N PHE A 9 2.45 -15.99 1.55
CA PHE A 9 2.55 -14.87 0.60
C PHE A 9 1.16 -14.31 0.32
N GLY A 10 0.98 -13.00 0.50
CA GLY A 10 -0.26 -12.28 0.19
C GLY A 10 -1.20 -12.05 1.38
N ALA A 11 -0.95 -12.62 2.56
CA ALA A 11 -1.72 -12.24 3.75
C ALA A 11 -1.44 -10.77 4.11
N PRO A 12 -2.47 -9.92 4.28
CA PRO A 12 -2.27 -8.52 4.65
C PRO A 12 -1.53 -8.42 5.98
N ASN A 13 -0.71 -7.38 6.08
CA ASN A 13 0.51 -7.28 6.88
C ASN A 13 0.26 -7.20 8.41
N THR A 14 -0.35 -8.23 9.00
CA THR A 14 -0.68 -8.32 10.44
C THR A 14 0.54 -8.38 11.35
N ARG A 15 1.75 -8.35 10.76
CA ARG A 15 3.05 -8.44 11.42
C ARG A 15 3.90 -7.17 11.31
N MET A 16 3.33 -6.01 10.98
CA MET A 16 4.11 -4.77 10.86
C MET A 16 4.88 -4.44 12.15
N ASN A 17 4.27 -4.66 13.33
CA ASN A 17 4.95 -4.52 14.62
C ASN A 17 6.15 -5.48 14.77
N ALA A 18 6.08 -6.68 14.20
CA ALA A 18 7.20 -7.61 14.23
C ALA A 18 8.37 -7.14 13.35
N ILE A 19 8.07 -6.47 12.22
CA ILE A 19 9.09 -5.87 11.34
C ILE A 19 9.82 -4.75 12.09
N PHE A 20 9.09 -3.84 12.74
CA PHE A 20 9.71 -2.74 13.48
C PHE A 20 10.47 -3.23 14.71
N ASN A 21 9.93 -4.18 15.47
CA ASN A 21 10.66 -4.82 16.57
C ASN A 21 11.95 -5.49 16.06
N ALA A 22 11.92 -6.13 14.89
CA ALA A 22 13.12 -6.72 14.28
C ALA A 22 14.12 -5.65 13.84
N PHE A 23 13.68 -4.49 13.34
CA PHE A 23 14.57 -3.37 13.02
C PHE A 23 15.22 -2.78 14.27
N GLU A 24 14.45 -2.55 15.33
CA GLU A 24 14.98 -2.09 16.62
C GLU A 24 16.04 -3.06 17.16
N GLN A 25 15.72 -4.35 17.22
CA GLN A 25 16.64 -5.41 17.66
C GLN A 25 17.88 -5.51 16.79
N SER A 26 17.73 -5.38 15.46
CA SER A 26 18.86 -5.41 14.53
C SER A 26 19.78 -4.20 14.75
N ALA A 27 19.21 -3.03 15.03
CA ALA A 27 19.99 -1.84 15.38
C ALA A 27 20.73 -2.00 16.73
N GLU A 28 20.34 -2.96 17.57
CA GLU A 28 21.04 -3.33 18.81
C GLU A 28 22.28 -4.19 18.62
N ASP A 29 22.34 -4.92 17.51
CA ASP A 29 23.44 -5.82 17.21
C ASP A 29 24.66 -5.04 16.68
N SER A 30 25.78 -5.20 17.39
CA SER A 30 27.05 -4.52 17.09
C SER A 30 27.58 -4.74 15.66
N ARG A 31 27.12 -5.79 14.97
CA ARG A 31 27.42 -6.02 13.55
C ARG A 31 26.91 -4.90 12.64
N TRP A 32 25.90 -4.15 13.11
CA TRP A 32 25.24 -3.07 12.37
C TRP A 32 25.60 -1.68 12.93
N ASN A 33 26.69 -1.57 13.69
CA ASN A 33 27.17 -0.28 14.21
C ASN A 33 27.49 0.74 13.11
N ASP A 34 27.86 0.26 11.93
CA ASP A 34 27.99 1.04 10.70
C ASP A 34 27.08 0.40 9.63
N LEU A 35 26.04 1.14 9.23
CA LEU A 35 25.05 0.69 8.25
C LEU A 35 25.48 1.02 6.81
N GLY A 36 26.71 1.50 6.61
CA GLY A 36 27.21 2.00 5.34
C GLY A 36 26.83 3.47 5.10
N ALA A 37 27.43 4.07 4.06
CA ALA A 37 27.28 5.48 3.69
C ALA A 37 27.54 6.50 4.83
N GLY A 38 28.29 6.09 5.87
CA GLY A 38 28.62 6.95 7.00
C GLY A 38 27.47 7.17 7.99
N ILE A 39 26.40 6.37 7.94
CA ILE A 39 25.27 6.46 8.88
C ILE A 39 25.56 5.57 10.10
N PRO A 40 25.75 6.14 11.31
CA PRO A 40 25.96 5.35 12.52
C PRO A 40 24.69 4.56 12.87
N GLY A 41 24.84 3.28 13.24
CA GLY A 41 23.73 2.44 13.68
C GLY A 41 22.99 3.02 14.91
N ALA A 42 23.71 3.76 15.77
CA ALA A 42 23.12 4.49 16.88
C ALA A 42 22.11 5.56 16.43
N THR A 43 22.38 6.27 15.32
CA THR A 43 21.48 7.28 14.76
C THR A 43 20.16 6.65 14.29
N VAL A 44 20.24 5.51 13.60
CA VAL A 44 19.05 4.77 13.14
C VAL A 44 18.27 4.21 14.33
N ARG A 45 18.95 3.70 15.37
CA ARG A 45 18.29 3.25 16.59
C ARG A 45 17.51 4.36 17.26
N THR A 46 18.12 5.54 17.46
CA THR A 46 17.45 6.69 18.06
C THR A 46 16.25 7.11 17.22
N ALA A 47 16.36 7.11 15.89
CA ALA A 47 15.25 7.40 14.99
C ALA A 47 14.09 6.39 15.15
N LEU A 48 14.38 5.09 15.19
CA LEU A 48 13.36 4.04 15.37
C LEU A 48 12.70 4.10 16.75
N GLN A 49 13.47 4.35 17.81
CA GLN A 49 12.93 4.54 19.16
C GLN A 49 12.03 5.77 19.24
N LEU A 50 12.46 6.88 18.63
CA LEU A 50 11.67 8.10 18.58
C LEU A 50 10.38 7.90 17.79
N ARG A 51 10.46 7.15 16.68
CA ARG A 51 9.29 6.70 15.94
C ARG A 51 8.35 5.93 16.84
N ARG A 52 8.84 4.88 17.51
CA ARG A 52 8.06 4.08 18.44
C ARG A 52 7.44 4.92 19.56
N GLN A 53 8.13 5.92 20.07
CA GLN A 53 7.56 6.85 21.06
C GLN A 53 6.44 7.72 20.48
N VAL A 54 6.52 8.14 19.21
CA VAL A 54 5.39 8.75 18.49
C VAL A 54 4.25 7.74 18.39
N GLU A 55 4.54 6.47 18.08
CA GLU A 55 3.50 5.43 17.97
C GLU A 55 2.81 5.11 19.31
N GLU A 56 3.60 4.96 20.36
CA GLU A 56 3.16 4.64 21.72
C GLU A 56 2.64 5.88 22.48
N ARG A 57 2.71 7.07 21.87
CA ARG A 57 2.23 8.34 22.44
C ARG A 57 2.97 8.79 23.71
N VAL A 58 4.28 8.51 23.73
CA VAL A 58 5.19 8.74 24.86
C VAL A 58 6.41 9.53 24.42
N LEU A 59 6.23 10.48 23.49
CA LEU A 59 7.32 11.35 23.04
C LEU A 59 7.82 12.18 24.23
N LEU A 60 8.98 11.80 24.78
CA LEU A 60 9.52 12.36 26.03
C LEU A 60 8.50 12.21 27.19
N ASP A 61 8.37 13.25 28.04
CA ASP A 61 7.41 13.29 29.16
C ASP A 61 6.01 13.81 28.74
N PHE A 62 5.77 13.98 27.44
CA PHE A 62 4.50 14.51 26.93
C PHE A 62 3.61 13.39 26.41
N THR A 63 2.50 13.15 27.10
CA THR A 63 1.37 12.41 26.53
C THR A 63 0.49 13.38 25.76
N PHE A 64 0.43 13.24 24.43
CA PHE A 64 -0.47 14.05 23.62
C PHE A 64 -1.89 13.45 23.63
N SER A 65 -2.87 14.31 23.92
CA SER A 65 -4.29 13.97 23.91
C SER A 65 -4.78 13.81 22.47
N THR A 66 -5.70 12.87 22.25
CA THR A 66 -6.52 12.80 21.04
C THR A 66 -7.30 14.11 20.93
N ALA A 67 -6.76 15.11 20.24
CA ALA A 67 -7.64 15.83 19.34
C ALA A 67 -8.12 14.75 18.38
N ARG A 68 -9.27 14.14 18.68
CA ARG A 68 -10.09 13.45 17.70
C ARG A 68 -10.43 14.52 16.67
N ASN A 69 -9.50 14.82 15.78
CA ASN A 69 -9.95 15.13 14.45
C ASN A 69 -10.62 13.82 14.04
N ALA A 70 -11.96 13.81 13.96
CA ALA A 70 -12.73 12.69 13.40
C ALA A 70 -12.20 12.26 12.01
N ASN A 71 -11.34 13.10 11.47
CA ASN A 71 -10.74 13.19 10.16
C ASN A 71 -9.26 12.72 10.13
N ALA A 72 -8.63 12.31 11.23
CA ALA A 72 -7.28 11.76 11.18
C ALA A 72 -7.29 10.26 11.55
N PRO A 73 -6.71 9.37 10.72
CA PRO A 73 -6.49 7.98 11.09
C PRO A 73 -5.62 7.95 12.35
N ASP A 74 -5.99 7.14 13.33
CA ASP A 74 -5.09 6.78 14.42
C ASP A 74 -4.07 5.80 13.82
N PRO A 75 -2.83 6.24 13.49
CA PRO A 75 -1.84 5.36 12.87
C PRO A 75 -1.41 4.24 13.83
N PHE A 76 -1.87 4.31 15.09
CA PHE A 76 -1.49 3.50 16.23
C PHE A 76 -2.70 2.77 16.83
N ALA A 77 -3.79 2.69 16.07
CA ALA A 77 -4.99 1.94 16.41
C ALA A 77 -4.67 0.45 16.63
N LEU A 78 -4.52 0.04 17.89
CA LEU A 78 -4.26 -1.35 18.29
C LEU A 78 -5.45 -2.30 18.03
N ASP A 79 -6.63 -1.75 17.76
CA ASP A 79 -7.82 -2.49 17.32
C ASP A 79 -7.79 -2.82 15.82
N ARG A 80 -6.72 -2.46 15.11
CA ARG A 80 -6.57 -2.60 13.65
C ARG A 80 -5.21 -3.22 13.26
N PRO A 81 -4.94 -4.50 13.58
CA PRO A 81 -3.73 -5.16 13.08
C PRO A 81 -3.80 -5.34 11.55
N GLY A 82 -2.70 -5.25 10.79
CA GLY A 82 -2.71 -5.53 9.34
C GLY A 82 -2.80 -4.33 8.39
N TYR A 83 -2.87 -3.11 8.92
CA TYR A 83 -2.97 -1.87 8.15
C TYR A 83 -1.71 -1.04 8.32
N PHE A 84 -1.41 -0.20 7.34
CA PHE A 84 -0.35 0.79 7.45
C PHE A 84 -0.81 2.08 6.76
N ASP A 85 -1.15 3.10 7.55
CA ASP A 85 -1.31 4.45 7.02
C ASP A 85 0.08 5.06 6.85
N SER A 86 0.74 4.69 5.76
CA SER A 86 2.12 5.06 5.49
C SER A 86 2.32 6.57 5.48
N PHE A 87 1.37 7.31 4.93
CA PHE A 87 1.46 8.76 4.85
C PHE A 87 1.22 9.45 6.19
N ALA A 88 0.25 9.01 6.99
CA ALA A 88 0.08 9.54 8.33
C ALA A 88 1.34 9.33 9.18
N VAL A 89 2.01 8.19 9.07
CA VAL A 89 3.29 7.92 9.77
C VAL A 89 4.42 8.80 9.22
N ILE A 90 4.59 8.89 7.90
CA ILE A 90 5.59 9.77 7.26
C ILE A 90 5.41 11.21 7.77
N PHE A 91 4.17 11.70 7.81
CA PHE A 91 3.86 13.07 8.18
C PHE A 91 3.97 13.32 9.69
N ALA A 92 3.51 12.39 10.53
CA ALA A 92 3.65 12.49 11.99
C ALA A 92 5.12 12.43 12.44
N MET A 93 5.98 11.67 11.75
CA MET A 93 7.42 11.69 12.04
C MET A 93 8.09 13.02 11.71
N GLN A 94 7.48 13.79 10.80
CA GLN A 94 7.89 15.13 10.43
C GLN A 94 7.25 16.21 11.31
N THR A 95 6.76 15.87 12.51
CA THR A 95 6.17 16.83 13.47
C THR A 95 6.84 16.86 14.84
N LEU A 96 8.10 16.39 14.93
CA LEU A 96 8.93 16.68 16.10
C LEU A 96 9.07 18.19 16.32
N PRO A 97 9.35 18.66 17.56
CA PRO A 97 9.39 20.08 17.88
C PRO A 97 10.25 20.87 16.88
N GLU A 98 9.80 22.08 16.58
CA GLU A 98 10.35 23.04 15.60
C GLU A 98 11.89 23.18 15.65
N ALA A 99 12.49 22.95 16.81
CA ALA A 99 13.94 22.89 17.04
C ALA A 99 14.68 21.77 16.24
N LEU A 100 13.98 20.76 15.72
CA LEU A 100 14.53 19.63 14.96
C LEU A 100 14.12 19.64 13.47
N LEU A 101 13.29 20.59 13.02
CA LEU A 101 12.71 20.62 11.65
C LEU A 101 12.66 22.03 11.04
N PRO A 102 13.81 22.63 10.70
CA PRO A 102 13.82 23.96 10.09
C PRO A 102 13.16 23.94 8.70
N GLY A 103 12.25 24.89 8.43
CA GLY A 103 11.93 25.23 7.05
C GLY A 103 10.51 25.69 6.69
N THR A 104 9.47 25.48 7.51
CA THR A 104 8.12 26.06 7.27
C THR A 104 7.28 26.08 8.56
N ASP A 105 6.47 27.12 8.75
CA ASP A 105 5.56 27.33 9.91
C ASP A 105 4.33 26.38 9.93
N ALA A 106 4.42 25.21 9.29
CA ALA A 106 3.27 24.31 9.11
C ALA A 106 2.97 23.50 10.39
N THR A 107 1.72 23.56 10.85
CA THR A 107 1.24 22.78 12.01
C THR A 107 1.06 21.30 11.67
N LEU A 108 1.02 20.42 12.68
CA LEU A 108 0.69 19.00 12.53
C LEU A 108 -0.61 18.80 11.75
N ASP A 109 -1.66 19.56 12.08
CA ASP A 109 -2.95 19.52 11.38
C ASP A 109 -2.85 19.87 9.88
N ALA A 110 -1.91 20.74 9.50
CA ALA A 110 -1.72 21.11 8.10
C ALA A 110 -0.99 20.02 7.29
N ILE A 111 -0.16 19.21 7.93
CA ILE A 111 0.66 18.17 7.28
C ILE A 111 -0.12 16.85 7.21
N MET A 112 -0.89 16.51 8.25
CA MET A 112 -1.60 15.23 8.35
C MET A 112 -2.68 15.04 7.28
N PRO A 113 -2.99 13.79 6.89
CA PRO A 113 -4.09 13.50 5.99
C PRO A 113 -5.42 14.03 6.56
N PRO A 114 -6.31 14.56 5.70
CA PRO A 114 -7.58 15.11 6.14
C PRO A 114 -8.65 14.06 6.43
N ASN A 115 -8.40 12.77 6.12
CA ASN A 115 -9.26 11.63 6.45
C ASN A 115 -8.41 10.37 6.63
N PRO A 116 -8.91 9.33 7.33
CA PRO A 116 -8.29 8.01 7.33
C PRO A 116 -8.04 7.48 5.92
N ALA A 117 -6.79 7.22 5.56
CA ALA A 117 -6.35 6.97 4.20
C ALA A 117 -5.66 5.60 4.07
N GLU A 118 -6.29 4.58 4.67
CA GLU A 118 -5.76 3.22 4.70
C GLU A 118 -5.52 2.69 3.27
N ALA A 119 -4.34 2.12 3.05
CA ALA A 119 -3.98 1.48 1.79
C ALA A 119 -3.37 0.11 2.05
N ASP A 120 -3.62 -0.83 1.14
CA ASP A 120 -2.96 -2.13 1.15
C ASP A 120 -1.54 -2.03 0.58
N VAL A 121 -0.69 -2.99 0.92
CA VAL A 121 0.68 -3.02 0.45
C VAL A 121 0.69 -3.47 -1.01
N MET A 122 1.31 -2.66 -1.87
CA MET A 122 1.46 -2.99 -3.29
C MET A 122 2.49 -4.10 -3.48
N SER A 123 2.29 -4.95 -4.49
CA SER A 123 3.31 -5.94 -4.86
C SER A 123 4.54 -5.27 -5.48
N ILE A 124 5.72 -5.84 -5.22
CA ILE A 124 7.02 -5.32 -5.67
C ILE A 124 7.53 -5.97 -6.96
N TRP A 125 6.79 -6.92 -7.54
CA TRP A 125 7.14 -7.51 -8.83
C TRP A 125 6.74 -6.62 -9.99
N LEU A 126 7.42 -6.80 -11.13
CA LEU A 126 7.17 -6.12 -12.40
C LEU A 126 7.07 -4.60 -12.27
N GLN A 127 7.98 -3.98 -11.51
CA GLN A 127 7.97 -2.52 -11.34
C GLN A 127 8.26 -1.78 -12.65
N ARG A 128 8.97 -2.40 -13.61
CA ARG A 128 9.17 -1.83 -14.96
C ARG A 128 7.86 -1.47 -15.65
N ASP A 129 6.83 -2.29 -15.46
CA ASP A 129 5.54 -2.11 -16.13
C ASP A 129 4.65 -1.08 -15.42
N ARG A 130 5.15 -0.42 -14.38
CA ARG A 130 4.46 0.59 -13.58
C ARG A 130 5.19 1.93 -13.69
N PRO A 131 4.76 2.82 -14.62
CA PRO A 131 5.45 4.08 -14.87
C PRO A 131 5.41 5.06 -13.69
N ALA A 132 4.46 4.89 -12.77
CA ALA A 132 4.38 5.60 -11.52
C ALA A 132 4.08 4.62 -10.38
N ALA A 133 4.56 4.98 -9.19
CA ALA A 133 4.42 4.21 -7.98
C ALA A 133 3.31 4.77 -7.08
N GLU A 134 3.05 4.03 -5.99
CA GLU A 134 1.90 4.20 -5.11
C GLU A 134 0.57 3.89 -5.81
N TRP A 135 -0.50 3.73 -5.03
CA TRP A 135 -1.84 3.47 -5.58
C TRP A 135 -2.36 4.64 -6.42
N ASP A 136 -1.92 5.85 -6.09
CA ASP A 136 -2.35 7.12 -6.69
C ASP A 136 -1.42 7.64 -7.80
N GLY A 137 -0.31 6.96 -8.09
CA GLY A 137 0.66 7.42 -9.07
C GLY A 137 1.41 8.68 -8.63
N SER A 138 1.49 8.94 -7.32
CA SER A 138 2.09 10.15 -6.78
C SER A 138 3.60 10.23 -6.94
N MET A 139 4.28 9.09 -7.12
CA MET A 139 5.73 8.98 -7.18
C MET A 139 6.19 8.45 -8.55
N PRO A 140 6.58 9.31 -9.51
CA PRO A 140 6.95 8.87 -10.86
C PRO A 140 8.28 8.10 -10.93
N HIS A 141 9.16 8.27 -9.94
CA HIS A 141 10.52 7.74 -10.00
C HIS A 141 10.75 6.60 -8.99
N ALA A 142 11.20 5.44 -9.48
CA ALA A 142 11.32 4.22 -8.68
C ALA A 142 12.29 4.32 -7.49
N VAL A 143 13.39 5.07 -7.63
CA VAL A 143 14.33 5.30 -6.52
C VAL A 143 13.68 6.16 -5.45
N TYR A 144 12.95 7.22 -5.84
CA TYR A 144 12.28 8.11 -4.89
C TYR A 144 11.10 7.42 -4.18
N ARG A 145 10.39 6.51 -4.87
CA ARG A 145 9.43 5.59 -4.23
C ARG A 145 10.08 4.81 -3.07
N ASN A 146 11.20 4.13 -3.34
CA ASN A 146 11.88 3.34 -2.32
C ASN A 146 12.42 4.21 -1.19
N LEU A 147 12.97 5.37 -1.54
CA LEU A 147 13.45 6.33 -0.56
C LEU A 147 12.32 6.86 0.32
N ALA A 148 11.14 7.12 -0.25
CA ALA A 148 9.93 7.51 0.49
C ALA A 148 9.46 6.41 1.44
N ALA A 149 9.50 5.15 1.01
CA ALA A 149 9.20 4.01 1.88
C ALA A 149 10.19 3.92 3.06
N SER A 150 11.49 4.12 2.82
CA SER A 150 12.50 4.18 3.88
C SER A 150 12.30 5.38 4.82
N VAL A 151 11.97 6.56 4.28
CA VAL A 151 11.60 7.73 5.08
C VAL A 151 10.35 7.46 5.91
N GLY A 152 9.37 6.71 5.41
CA GLY A 152 8.19 6.31 6.20
C GLY A 152 8.48 5.28 7.29
N ALA A 153 9.50 4.45 7.10
CA ALA A 153 9.94 3.49 8.10
C ALA A 153 10.78 4.12 9.21
N VAL A 154 11.62 5.11 8.90
CA VAL A 154 12.60 5.69 9.85
C VAL A 154 12.19 7.09 10.34
N GLY A 155 11.41 7.82 9.56
CA GLY A 155 10.92 9.17 9.86
C GLY A 155 11.83 10.32 9.44
N PHE A 156 13.14 10.09 9.31
CA PHE A 156 14.13 11.14 9.03
C PHE A 156 14.96 10.84 7.79
N GLY A 157 15.06 11.82 6.87
CA GLY A 157 15.87 11.68 5.66
C GLY A 157 17.35 11.42 5.93
N PHE A 158 17.93 12.06 6.96
CA PHE A 158 19.34 11.86 7.33
C PHE A 158 19.66 10.46 7.90
N ALA A 159 18.65 9.71 8.30
CA ALA A 159 18.78 8.36 8.84
C ALA A 159 18.42 7.29 7.80
N VAL A 160 18.23 7.70 6.54
CA VAL A 160 17.93 6.84 5.41
C VAL A 160 19.12 6.84 4.46
N ASN A 161 19.43 5.66 3.92
CA ASN A 161 20.52 5.46 2.98
C ASN A 161 19.98 5.42 1.55
N PHE A 162 20.53 6.26 0.66
CA PHE A 162 20.11 6.36 -0.73
C PHE A 162 20.50 5.13 -1.57
N GLU A 163 21.74 4.67 -1.43
CA GLU A 163 22.32 3.64 -2.28
C GLU A 163 21.51 2.33 -2.24
N PRO A 164 21.08 1.80 -1.07
CA PRO A 164 20.18 0.66 -0.99
C PRO A 164 18.84 0.91 -1.69
N SER A 165 18.26 2.11 -1.60
CA SER A 165 17.00 2.43 -2.29
C SER A 165 17.15 2.33 -3.81
N ALA A 166 18.30 2.75 -4.35
CA ALA A 166 18.63 2.59 -5.77
C ALA A 166 18.84 1.13 -6.16
N VAL A 167 19.60 0.37 -5.36
CA VAL A 167 19.80 -1.09 -5.59
C VAL A 167 18.48 -1.85 -5.56
N VAL A 168 17.60 -1.56 -4.58
CA VAL A 168 16.28 -2.20 -4.48
C VAL A 168 15.38 -1.80 -5.66
N ALA A 169 15.52 -0.58 -6.19
CA ALA A 169 14.75 -0.15 -7.35
C ALA A 169 15.11 -0.98 -8.58
N GLU A 170 16.41 -1.24 -8.81
CA GLU A 170 16.86 -2.10 -9.90
C GLU A 170 16.52 -3.58 -9.64
N PHE A 171 16.72 -4.06 -8.41
CA PHE A 171 16.38 -5.44 -8.04
C PHE A 171 14.89 -5.74 -8.28
N SER A 172 14.00 -4.83 -7.89
CA SER A 172 12.54 -4.99 -8.02
C SER A 172 12.00 -4.74 -9.43
N ARG A 173 12.85 -4.25 -10.35
CA ARG A 173 12.45 -3.82 -11.69
C ARG A 173 11.73 -4.92 -12.47
N ASP A 174 12.32 -6.11 -12.51
CA ASP A 174 11.88 -7.24 -13.34
C ASP A 174 11.57 -8.50 -12.53
N LEU A 175 11.40 -8.37 -11.21
CA LEU A 175 11.00 -9.51 -10.40
C LEU A 175 9.70 -10.10 -10.98
N PRO A 176 9.64 -11.41 -11.22
CA PRO A 176 8.43 -12.04 -11.69
C PRO A 176 7.40 -12.14 -10.54
N PRO A 177 6.10 -12.13 -10.83
CA PRO A 177 5.10 -12.53 -9.86
C PRO A 177 5.27 -14.01 -9.50
N PRO A 178 4.84 -14.43 -8.29
CA PRO A 178 4.77 -15.85 -7.98
C PRO A 178 3.73 -16.53 -8.88
N PRO A 179 4.01 -17.72 -9.43
CA PRO A 179 3.03 -18.47 -10.20
C PRO A 179 1.88 -18.92 -9.27
N TYR A 180 0.68 -19.06 -9.84
CA TYR A 180 -0.44 -19.63 -9.11
C TYR A 180 -0.15 -21.07 -8.71
N PRO A 181 -0.21 -21.43 -7.42
CA PRO A 181 0.31 -22.71 -6.94
C PRO A 181 -0.71 -23.85 -7.02
N PHE A 182 -1.95 -23.58 -7.45
CA PHE A 182 -3.02 -24.57 -7.52
C PHE A 182 -3.36 -24.95 -8.97
N PRO A 183 -4.09 -26.06 -9.21
CA PRO A 183 -4.50 -26.45 -10.55
C PRO A 183 -5.31 -25.37 -11.27
N VAL A 184 -5.12 -25.30 -12.59
CA VAL A 184 -5.85 -24.41 -13.50
C VAL A 184 -6.48 -25.23 -14.64
N ASP A 185 -7.75 -24.98 -14.94
CA ASP A 185 -8.42 -25.46 -16.14
C ASP A 185 -8.01 -24.61 -17.35
N GLY A 186 -7.08 -25.15 -18.15
CA GLY A 186 -6.56 -24.46 -19.33
C GLY A 186 -7.60 -24.15 -20.42
N VAL A 187 -8.68 -24.94 -20.51
CA VAL A 187 -9.74 -24.71 -21.51
C VAL A 187 -10.60 -23.50 -21.09
N ARG A 188 -10.95 -23.42 -19.79
CA ARG A 188 -11.62 -22.25 -19.21
C ARG A 188 -10.74 -21.00 -19.28
N ALA A 189 -9.47 -21.12 -18.89
CA ALA A 189 -8.52 -20.01 -18.95
C ALA A 189 -8.36 -19.45 -20.38
N ALA A 190 -8.34 -20.30 -21.41
CA ALA A 190 -8.27 -19.84 -22.80
C ALA A 190 -9.51 -19.03 -23.21
N ARG A 191 -10.72 -19.40 -22.76
CA ARG A 191 -11.93 -18.61 -22.99
C ARG A 191 -11.92 -17.31 -22.18
N GLY A 192 -11.46 -17.38 -20.92
CA GLY A 192 -11.28 -16.21 -20.05
C GLY A 192 -10.29 -15.18 -20.60
N ALA A 193 -9.27 -15.62 -21.33
CA ALA A 193 -8.32 -14.72 -21.98
C ALA A 193 -9.01 -13.77 -22.97
N ALA A 194 -9.95 -14.29 -23.79
CA ALA A 194 -10.71 -13.46 -24.72
C ALA A 194 -11.62 -12.45 -24.00
N LEU A 195 -12.24 -12.88 -22.88
CA LEU A 195 -13.04 -12.01 -22.03
C LEU A 195 -12.19 -10.88 -21.41
N PHE A 196 -11.01 -11.22 -20.89
CA PHE A 196 -10.08 -10.22 -20.35
C PHE A 196 -9.64 -9.20 -21.39
N GLN A 197 -9.31 -9.65 -22.61
CA GLN A 197 -8.92 -8.75 -23.70
C GLN A 197 -10.05 -7.78 -24.08
N GLY A 198 -11.30 -8.27 -24.11
CA GLY A 198 -12.46 -7.44 -24.49
C GLY A 198 -12.95 -6.47 -23.40
N HIS A 199 -12.70 -6.77 -22.12
CA HIS A 199 -13.33 -6.04 -21.01
C HIS A 199 -12.37 -5.39 -20.00
N CYS A 200 -11.11 -5.83 -19.93
CA CYS A 200 -10.19 -5.44 -18.86
C CYS A 200 -8.88 -4.83 -19.38
N ALA A 201 -8.34 -5.36 -20.49
CA ALA A 201 -7.00 -5.05 -20.97
C ALA A 201 -6.80 -3.59 -21.40
N THR A 202 -7.88 -2.85 -21.70
CA THR A 202 -7.81 -1.42 -22.05
C THR A 202 -7.32 -0.55 -20.89
N CYS A 203 -7.64 -0.92 -19.66
CA CYS A 203 -7.16 -0.24 -18.45
C CYS A 203 -5.98 -0.98 -17.82
N HIS A 204 -6.01 -2.31 -17.85
CA HIS A 204 -5.07 -3.18 -17.14
C HIS A 204 -4.02 -3.76 -18.08
N HIS A 205 -3.02 -2.96 -18.44
CA HIS A 205 -1.91 -3.38 -19.31
C HIS A 205 -0.56 -2.89 -18.78
N ALA A 206 0.52 -3.50 -19.28
CA ALA A 206 1.87 -3.05 -18.97
C ALA A 206 2.06 -1.60 -19.45
N GLY A 207 2.64 -0.76 -18.59
CA GLY A 207 2.83 0.67 -18.87
C GLY A 207 1.57 1.53 -18.72
N ALA A 208 0.46 0.98 -18.22
CA ALA A 208 -0.71 1.79 -17.88
C ALA A 208 -0.35 2.86 -16.84
N ASN A 209 -0.71 4.11 -17.13
CA ASN A 209 -0.38 5.27 -16.29
C ASN A 209 -1.58 6.23 -16.10
N THR A 210 -2.76 5.79 -16.53
CA THR A 210 -3.99 6.59 -16.37
C THR A 210 -4.41 6.55 -14.90
N VAL A 211 -4.56 7.73 -14.31
CA VAL A 211 -5.12 7.93 -12.97
C VAL A 211 -6.63 8.15 -13.12
N TYR A 212 -7.43 7.31 -12.46
CA TYR A 212 -8.89 7.40 -12.48
C TYR A 212 -9.40 8.06 -11.20
N PRO A 213 -10.12 9.20 -11.29
CA PRO A 213 -10.62 9.87 -10.10
C PRO A 213 -11.66 9.05 -9.34
N PRO A 214 -11.70 9.11 -7.98
CA PRO A 214 -12.68 8.40 -7.17
C PRO A 214 -14.13 8.80 -7.50
N ALA A 215 -14.33 10.05 -7.91
CA ALA A 215 -15.62 10.55 -8.39
C ALA A 215 -16.15 9.81 -9.64
N VAL A 216 -15.26 9.17 -10.41
CA VAL A 216 -15.61 8.36 -11.59
C VAL A 216 -15.63 6.88 -11.24
N THR A 217 -14.62 6.39 -10.51
CA THR A 217 -14.51 4.97 -10.17
C THR A 217 -15.49 4.52 -9.08
N GLY A 218 -15.96 5.44 -8.24
CA GLY A 218 -16.78 5.15 -7.05
C GLY A 218 -15.98 4.57 -5.87
N THR A 219 -14.66 4.43 -5.99
CA THR A 219 -13.80 3.87 -4.92
C THR A 219 -13.60 4.86 -3.77
N ASP A 220 -13.17 4.37 -2.61
CA ASP A 220 -12.87 5.24 -1.46
C ASP A 220 -11.92 6.40 -1.85
N PRO A 221 -12.26 7.68 -1.57
CA PRO A 221 -11.48 8.81 -2.03
C PRO A 221 -10.30 9.17 -1.13
N ASN A 222 -10.25 8.65 0.10
CA ASN A 222 -9.39 9.23 1.13
C ASN A 222 -7.90 9.09 0.81
N ARG A 223 -7.48 7.94 0.28
CA ARG A 223 -6.08 7.70 -0.08
C ARG A 223 -5.60 8.61 -1.21
N ALA A 224 -6.46 8.93 -2.19
CA ALA A 224 -6.16 9.89 -3.26
C ALA A 224 -6.01 11.34 -2.77
N HIS A 225 -6.51 11.65 -1.57
CA HIS A 225 -6.45 12.99 -0.95
C HIS A 225 -5.53 13.05 0.28
N ALA A 226 -4.74 12.00 0.54
CA ALA A 226 -3.96 11.89 1.77
C ALA A 226 -2.78 12.88 1.82
N ILE A 227 -2.20 13.21 0.67
CA ILE A 227 -1.06 14.13 0.58
C ILE A 227 -1.56 15.57 0.55
N THR A 228 -1.32 16.31 1.62
CA THR A 228 -1.60 17.75 1.70
C THR A 228 -0.49 18.58 1.03
N THR A 229 -0.73 19.86 0.75
CA THR A 229 0.31 20.77 0.24
C THR A 229 1.49 20.89 1.20
N ALA A 230 1.22 20.95 2.51
CA ALA A 230 2.28 21.00 3.52
C ALA A 230 3.02 19.67 3.64
N GLY A 231 2.28 18.55 3.68
CA GLY A 231 2.85 17.19 3.69
C GLY A 231 3.73 16.91 2.48
N ARG A 232 3.30 17.32 1.28
CA ARG A 232 4.12 17.25 0.06
C ARG A 232 5.43 18.00 0.21
N THR A 233 5.39 19.24 0.69
CA THR A 233 6.60 20.07 0.90
C THR A 233 7.57 19.39 1.84
N ARG A 234 7.08 18.82 2.94
CA ARG A 234 7.91 18.13 3.93
C ARG A 234 8.51 16.82 3.41
N LEU A 235 7.72 16.03 2.69
CA LEU A 235 8.22 14.80 2.06
C LEU A 235 9.30 15.11 1.02
N LEU A 236 9.12 16.15 0.19
CA LEU A 236 10.16 16.60 -0.74
C LEU A 236 11.45 17.02 -0.03
N GLN A 237 11.34 17.76 1.08
CA GLN A 237 12.51 18.15 1.88
C GLN A 237 13.26 16.92 2.43
N ALA A 238 12.53 15.93 2.96
CA ALA A 238 13.11 14.69 3.48
C ALA A 238 13.77 13.83 2.38
N LEU A 239 13.14 13.73 1.21
CA LEU A 239 13.69 12.99 0.08
C LEU A 239 14.94 13.64 -0.49
N ARG A 240 14.97 14.97 -0.56
CA ARG A 240 16.14 15.73 -1.02
C ARG A 240 17.30 15.61 -0.04
N SER A 241 17.05 15.64 1.27
CA SER A 241 18.11 15.49 2.27
C SER A 241 18.69 14.08 2.33
N ALA A 242 17.90 13.07 1.96
CA ALA A 242 18.36 11.69 1.86
C ALA A 242 19.05 11.35 0.52
N CYS A 243 19.00 12.23 -0.48
CA CYS A 243 19.53 11.95 -1.82
C CYS A 243 21.03 12.28 -1.92
N THR A 244 21.83 11.31 -2.42
CA THR A 244 23.29 11.47 -2.58
C THR A 244 23.76 11.45 -4.04
N ASP A 245 22.90 11.07 -5.00
CA ASP A 245 23.24 11.02 -6.43
C ASP A 245 23.01 12.36 -7.14
N SER A 246 24.09 12.99 -7.60
CA SER A 246 24.04 14.33 -8.22
C SER A 246 23.06 14.49 -9.39
N THR A 247 22.80 13.44 -10.17
CA THR A 247 21.89 13.51 -11.32
C THR A 247 20.44 13.38 -10.85
N LEU A 248 20.15 12.41 -10.00
CA LEU A 248 18.82 12.20 -9.45
C LEU A 248 18.40 13.33 -8.52
N CYS A 249 19.31 13.86 -7.69
CA CYS A 249 19.00 14.97 -6.79
C CYS A 249 18.71 16.29 -7.52
N ALA A 250 19.04 16.39 -8.82
CA ALA A 250 18.67 17.51 -9.67
C ALA A 250 17.24 17.42 -10.21
N ALA A 251 16.51 16.33 -9.93
CA ALA A 251 15.11 16.17 -10.30
C ALA A 251 14.25 17.32 -9.75
N THR A 252 13.32 17.78 -10.58
CA THR A 252 12.31 18.75 -10.19
C THR A 252 11.34 18.15 -9.17
N ASP A 253 10.66 18.99 -8.41
CA ASP A 253 9.69 18.51 -7.42
C ASP A 253 8.60 17.63 -8.05
N ALA A 254 8.19 17.91 -9.29
CA ALA A 254 7.17 17.14 -9.99
C ALA A 254 7.66 15.76 -10.48
N GLU A 255 8.97 15.61 -10.71
CA GLU A 255 9.59 14.32 -11.04
C GLU A 255 9.78 13.44 -9.80
N ILE A 256 9.91 14.06 -8.62
CA ILE A 256 9.97 13.36 -7.33
C ILE A 256 8.56 12.99 -6.85
N LEU A 257 7.68 13.98 -6.73
CA LEU A 257 6.34 13.85 -6.16
C LEU A 257 5.36 14.77 -6.87
N VAL A 258 4.33 14.21 -7.51
CA VAL A 258 3.39 14.98 -8.34
C VAL A 258 2.71 16.12 -7.54
N PRO A 259 2.35 17.25 -8.17
CA PRO A 259 1.63 18.32 -7.50
C PRO A 259 0.22 17.89 -7.08
N VAL A 260 -0.12 18.10 -5.81
CA VAL A 260 -1.47 17.83 -5.27
C VAL A 260 -2.55 18.80 -5.81
N SER A 261 -2.12 19.87 -6.47
CA SER A 261 -2.99 20.84 -7.14
C SER A 261 -3.48 20.39 -8.51
N ASP A 262 -2.94 19.31 -9.07
CA ASP A 262 -3.40 18.76 -10.36
C ASP A 262 -4.58 17.79 -10.12
N PRO A 263 -5.83 18.19 -10.46
CA PRO A 263 -6.99 17.32 -10.25
C PRO A 263 -6.93 16.03 -11.07
N ASN A 264 -6.15 15.99 -12.16
CA ASN A 264 -5.96 14.78 -12.96
C ASN A 264 -5.04 13.75 -12.28
N ARG A 265 -4.44 14.11 -11.14
CA ARG A 265 -3.57 13.25 -10.33
C ARG A 265 -4.22 12.82 -9.01
N LEU A 266 -5.48 13.20 -8.78
CA LEU A 266 -6.24 12.82 -7.59
C LEU A 266 -7.11 11.59 -7.90
N GLY A 267 -6.51 10.40 -7.85
CA GLY A 267 -7.21 9.15 -8.09
C GLY A 267 -6.33 7.92 -7.94
N TYR A 268 -6.66 6.85 -8.67
CA TYR A 268 -5.93 5.58 -8.58
C TYR A 268 -5.51 5.07 -9.96
N LEU A 269 -4.34 4.43 -10.02
CA LEU A 269 -3.83 3.76 -11.21
C LEU A 269 -4.56 2.44 -11.44
N ALA A 270 -4.89 2.14 -12.70
CA ALA A 270 -5.23 0.78 -13.13
C ALA A 270 -3.94 -0.04 -13.30
N LEU A 271 -3.57 -0.76 -12.26
CA LEU A 271 -2.30 -1.49 -12.23
C LEU A 271 -2.31 -2.71 -13.16
N PRO A 272 -1.15 -3.11 -13.72
CA PRO A 272 -1.00 -4.42 -14.35
C PRO A 272 -1.40 -5.56 -13.37
N LEU A 273 -2.06 -6.58 -13.90
CA LEU A 273 -2.70 -7.65 -13.11
C LEU A 273 -1.89 -8.95 -13.03
N GLN A 274 -0.64 -8.94 -13.47
CA GLN A 274 0.24 -10.11 -13.32
C GLN A 274 0.45 -10.43 -11.83
N GLY A 275 0.30 -11.70 -11.45
CA GLY A 275 0.30 -12.16 -10.06
C GLY A 275 -0.92 -11.72 -9.24
N LEU A 276 -2.02 -11.28 -9.86
CA LEU A 276 -3.21 -10.76 -9.17
C LEU A 276 -3.78 -11.74 -8.13
N TRP A 277 -3.64 -13.05 -8.37
CA TRP A 277 -4.08 -14.07 -7.43
C TRP A 277 -3.48 -13.86 -6.02
N ALA A 278 -2.22 -13.40 -5.92
CA ALA A 278 -1.50 -13.23 -4.66
C ALA A 278 -1.72 -11.84 -4.02
N ARG A 279 -2.64 -11.04 -4.56
CA ARG A 279 -2.88 -9.65 -4.15
C ARG A 279 -4.24 -9.43 -3.48
N ALA A 280 -4.91 -10.50 -3.06
CA ALA A 280 -6.11 -10.36 -2.24
C ALA A 280 -5.73 -9.87 -0.83
N PRO A 281 -6.58 -9.07 -0.16
CA PRO A 281 -7.81 -8.46 -0.68
C PRO A 281 -7.57 -7.36 -1.73
N TYR A 282 -8.57 -7.11 -2.56
CA TYR A 282 -8.52 -6.22 -3.72
C TYR A 282 -8.99 -4.79 -3.42
N LEU A 283 -8.75 -3.90 -4.41
CA LEU A 283 -8.78 -2.44 -4.33
C LEU A 283 -7.61 -1.85 -3.51
N HIS A 284 -7.45 -0.53 -3.59
CA HIS A 284 -6.30 0.16 -2.99
C HIS A 284 -6.25 0.05 -1.46
N ASN A 285 -7.39 -0.17 -0.80
CA ASN A 285 -7.53 -0.28 0.65
C ASN A 285 -7.76 -1.73 1.13
N GLY A 286 -7.71 -2.72 0.22
CA GLY A 286 -7.90 -4.13 0.57
C GLY A 286 -9.30 -4.43 1.12
N SER A 287 -10.33 -3.76 0.59
CA SER A 287 -11.71 -3.81 1.07
C SER A 287 -12.59 -4.86 0.38
N VAL A 288 -12.08 -5.53 -0.66
CA VAL A 288 -12.81 -6.56 -1.42
C VAL A 288 -12.11 -7.91 -1.32
N THR A 289 -12.75 -8.91 -0.74
CA THR A 289 -12.08 -10.14 -0.25
C THR A 289 -11.56 -11.07 -1.35
N THR A 290 -12.29 -11.22 -2.45
CA THR A 290 -11.99 -12.17 -3.53
C THR A 290 -12.26 -11.55 -4.90
N LEU A 291 -11.70 -12.10 -5.97
CA LEU A 291 -11.98 -11.59 -7.33
C LEU A 291 -13.44 -11.76 -7.70
N ARG A 292 -14.11 -12.82 -7.22
CA ARG A 292 -15.56 -12.96 -7.39
C ARG A 292 -16.30 -11.76 -6.81
N HIS A 293 -15.96 -11.33 -5.59
CA HIS A 293 -16.59 -10.15 -4.97
C HIS A 293 -16.23 -8.84 -5.69
N LEU A 294 -15.04 -8.76 -6.30
CA LEU A 294 -14.66 -7.61 -7.14
C LEU A 294 -15.53 -7.52 -8.39
N LEU A 295 -15.70 -8.64 -9.09
CA LEU A 295 -16.43 -8.74 -10.35
C LEU A 295 -17.96 -8.78 -10.18
N VAL A 296 -18.45 -9.16 -9.00
CA VAL A 296 -19.88 -9.19 -8.65
C VAL A 296 -20.12 -8.28 -7.43
N PRO A 297 -20.19 -6.95 -7.62
CA PRO A 297 -20.21 -5.99 -6.51
C PRO A 297 -21.35 -6.18 -5.52
N SER A 298 -22.52 -6.64 -5.98
CA SER A 298 -23.68 -6.93 -5.14
C SER A 298 -23.46 -8.04 -4.11
N SER A 299 -22.40 -8.83 -4.26
CA SER A 299 -22.02 -9.89 -3.32
C SER A 299 -21.02 -9.46 -2.24
N ARG A 300 -20.46 -8.24 -2.32
CA ARG A 300 -19.40 -7.78 -1.41
C ARG A 300 -19.88 -7.76 0.05
N PRO A 301 -19.20 -8.44 0.98
CA PRO A 301 -19.55 -8.37 2.39
C PRO A 301 -19.21 -6.98 2.95
N THR A 302 -20.03 -6.47 3.87
CA THR A 302 -19.77 -5.22 4.61
C THR A 302 -18.79 -5.42 5.78
N SER A 303 -18.56 -6.67 6.19
CA SER A 303 -17.52 -7.05 7.13
C SER A 303 -16.99 -8.46 6.87
N PHE A 304 -15.70 -8.67 7.10
CA PHE A 304 -15.03 -9.94 6.86
C PHE A 304 -13.75 -10.10 7.70
N MET A 305 -13.16 -11.30 7.70
CA MET A 305 -11.87 -11.56 8.34
C MET A 305 -10.71 -11.27 7.39
N ARG A 306 -9.85 -10.33 7.74
CA ARG A 306 -8.63 -9.98 7.02
C ARG A 306 -7.42 -10.60 7.71
N GLY A 307 -6.43 -11.07 6.95
CA GLY A 307 -5.21 -11.69 7.48
C GLY A 307 -5.23 -13.23 7.53
N ALA A 308 -6.26 -13.86 6.97
CA ALA A 308 -6.31 -15.31 6.85
C ALA A 308 -5.24 -15.83 5.87
N THR A 309 -4.69 -17.01 6.16
CA THR A 309 -3.67 -17.69 5.33
C THR A 309 -4.23 -18.83 4.49
N HIS A 310 -5.48 -19.22 4.71
CA HIS A 310 -6.19 -20.21 3.90
C HIS A 310 -6.74 -19.54 2.64
N TYR A 311 -6.50 -20.16 1.48
CA TYR A 311 -6.83 -19.56 0.18
C TYR A 311 -8.06 -20.22 -0.44
N ASN A 312 -9.01 -19.41 -0.89
CA ASN A 312 -10.21 -19.84 -1.59
C ASN A 312 -9.92 -19.82 -3.11
N THR A 313 -9.67 -21.00 -3.68
CA THR A 313 -9.35 -21.18 -5.11
C THR A 313 -10.55 -20.96 -6.04
N SER A 314 -11.77 -21.12 -5.52
CA SER A 314 -13.02 -20.96 -6.29
C SER A 314 -13.40 -19.50 -6.52
N ASP A 315 -13.09 -18.63 -5.55
CA ASP A 315 -13.40 -17.20 -5.61
C ASP A 315 -12.15 -16.34 -5.90
N VAL A 316 -10.97 -16.95 -5.81
CA VAL A 316 -9.63 -16.34 -5.97
C VAL A 316 -9.42 -15.23 -4.95
N GLY A 317 -8.97 -15.62 -3.77
CA GLY A 317 -8.64 -14.74 -2.64
C GLY A 317 -8.44 -15.54 -1.36
N PHE A 318 -8.36 -14.86 -0.22
CA PHE A 318 -8.26 -15.53 1.08
C PHE A 318 -9.64 -15.87 1.65
N GLU A 319 -9.70 -16.90 2.49
CA GLU A 319 -10.90 -17.17 3.29
C GLU A 319 -11.19 -15.97 4.19
N TRP A 320 -12.46 -15.60 4.26
CA TRP A 320 -12.90 -14.32 4.79
C TRP A 320 -14.06 -14.47 5.76
N GLN A 321 -14.75 -15.62 5.76
CA GLN A 321 -15.89 -15.84 6.64
C GLN A 321 -15.40 -16.07 8.07
N PRO A 322 -15.93 -15.33 9.08
CA PRO A 322 -15.56 -15.52 10.48
C PRO A 322 -15.66 -16.96 10.98
N SER A 323 -16.64 -17.72 10.48
CA SER A 323 -16.84 -19.13 10.84
C SER A 323 -15.82 -20.09 10.24
N ARG A 324 -15.03 -19.66 9.25
CA ARG A 324 -14.07 -20.48 8.52
C ARG A 324 -12.62 -20.05 8.70
N VAL A 325 -12.39 -18.88 9.29
CA VAL A 325 -11.05 -18.37 9.60
C VAL A 325 -10.67 -18.77 11.02
N ASN A 326 -9.61 -19.57 11.14
CA ASN A 326 -9.00 -19.94 12.41
C ASN A 326 -7.50 -19.55 12.40
N ASP A 327 -7.23 -18.28 12.09
CA ASP A 327 -5.88 -17.72 12.07
C ASP A 327 -5.75 -16.72 13.23
N PRO A 328 -4.78 -16.88 14.14
CA PRO A 328 -4.62 -16.00 15.31
C PRO A 328 -4.27 -14.55 14.95
N TYR A 329 -3.84 -14.30 13.71
CA TYR A 329 -3.53 -12.96 13.22
C TYR A 329 -4.67 -12.34 12.42
N ALA A 330 -5.71 -13.10 12.11
CA ALA A 330 -6.86 -12.57 11.40
C ALA A 330 -7.74 -11.72 12.32
N HIS A 331 -8.33 -10.68 11.76
CA HIS A 331 -9.14 -9.69 12.48
C HIS A 331 -10.31 -9.24 11.60
N ALA A 332 -11.36 -8.74 12.25
CA ALA A 332 -12.51 -8.20 11.55
C ALA A 332 -12.14 -6.90 10.81
N TYR A 333 -12.54 -6.80 9.56
CA TYR A 333 -12.52 -5.58 8.76
C TYR A 333 -13.97 -5.13 8.53
N ASP A 334 -14.23 -3.84 8.71
CA ASP A 334 -15.53 -3.22 8.54
C ASP A 334 -15.42 -2.15 7.46
N THR A 335 -16.12 -2.36 6.35
CA THR A 335 -16.07 -1.50 5.15
C THR A 335 -16.90 -0.24 5.30
N THR A 336 -17.64 -0.08 6.41
CA THR A 336 -18.46 1.11 6.69
C THR A 336 -17.67 2.23 7.36
N LEU A 337 -16.45 1.95 7.82
CA LEU A 337 -15.57 2.94 8.42
C LEU A 337 -14.88 3.80 7.34
N ALA A 338 -14.51 5.03 7.70
CA ALA A 338 -13.81 5.94 6.81
C ALA A 338 -12.48 5.34 6.30
N GLY A 339 -12.22 5.48 5.00
CA GLY A 339 -11.03 4.92 4.34
C GLY A 339 -11.17 3.45 3.94
N ARG A 340 -12.26 2.78 4.34
CA ARG A 340 -12.47 1.33 4.17
C ARG A 340 -13.58 0.98 3.20
N SER A 341 -14.14 1.96 2.48
CA SER A 341 -15.23 1.69 1.56
C SER A 341 -14.83 0.60 0.55
N ASN A 342 -15.70 -0.40 0.41
CA ASN A 342 -15.60 -1.46 -0.59
C ASN A 342 -16.39 -1.12 -1.87
N GLY A 343 -16.79 0.14 -2.05
CA GLY A 343 -17.48 0.62 -3.23
C GLY A 343 -16.55 0.86 -4.42
N GLY A 344 -17.15 1.06 -5.59
CA GLY A 344 -16.43 1.42 -6.81
C GLY A 344 -15.88 0.23 -7.58
N HIS A 345 -15.37 0.53 -8.78
CA HIS A 345 -15.06 -0.48 -9.79
C HIS A 345 -16.25 -1.45 -9.98
N ASP A 346 -17.44 -0.89 -10.06
CA ASP A 346 -18.72 -1.61 -9.96
C ASP A 346 -19.72 -1.22 -11.06
N THR A 347 -19.38 -0.21 -11.88
CA THR A 347 -20.19 0.19 -13.03
C THR A 347 -19.84 -0.63 -14.28
N LEU A 348 -20.75 -0.65 -15.26
CA LEU A 348 -20.49 -1.30 -16.56
C LEU A 348 -19.26 -0.73 -17.27
N THR A 349 -18.91 0.53 -17.05
CA THR A 349 -17.70 1.16 -17.62
C THR A 349 -16.43 0.51 -17.08
N PHE A 350 -16.39 0.14 -15.80
CA PHE A 350 -15.21 -0.44 -15.15
C PHE A 350 -15.22 -1.97 -15.14
N LEU A 351 -16.40 -2.61 -15.19
CA LEU A 351 -16.52 -4.07 -15.26
C LEU A 351 -16.62 -4.60 -16.69
N GLY A 352 -16.94 -3.75 -17.66
CA GLY A 352 -17.23 -4.11 -19.05
C GLY A 352 -18.58 -4.81 -19.27
N ARG A 353 -19.11 -5.48 -18.23
CA ARG A 353 -20.40 -6.19 -18.23
C ARG A 353 -20.86 -6.54 -16.81
N ASP A 354 -22.11 -7.00 -16.68
CA ASP A 354 -22.59 -7.63 -15.44
C ASP A 354 -22.16 -9.11 -15.40
N TRP A 355 -21.11 -9.40 -14.62
CA TRP A 355 -20.59 -10.75 -14.44
C TRP A 355 -21.50 -11.65 -13.60
N GLY A 356 -22.36 -11.08 -12.74
CA GLY A 356 -23.29 -11.85 -11.93
C GLY A 356 -24.40 -12.51 -12.77
N SER A 357 -24.72 -11.92 -13.93
CA SER A 357 -25.70 -12.45 -14.87
C SER A 357 -25.22 -13.64 -15.71
N ASP A 358 -23.90 -13.90 -15.76
CA ASP A 358 -23.29 -14.95 -16.58
C ASP A 358 -22.22 -15.72 -15.79
N PRO A 359 -22.65 -16.69 -14.97
CA PRO A 359 -21.74 -17.46 -14.11
C PRO A 359 -20.65 -18.24 -14.86
N GLU A 360 -20.92 -18.68 -16.09
CA GLU A 360 -19.93 -19.42 -16.89
C GLU A 360 -18.84 -18.49 -17.42
N ALA A 361 -19.20 -17.31 -17.94
CA ALA A 361 -18.20 -16.32 -18.36
C ALA A 361 -17.39 -15.80 -17.16
N LEU A 362 -18.02 -15.62 -16.00
CA LEU A 362 -17.32 -15.28 -14.77
C LEU A 362 -16.34 -16.38 -14.35
N ALA A 363 -16.74 -17.65 -14.41
CA ALA A 363 -15.86 -18.78 -14.11
C ALA A 363 -14.67 -18.85 -15.08
N ASP A 364 -14.91 -18.65 -16.38
CA ASP A 364 -13.85 -18.61 -17.39
C ASP A 364 -12.86 -17.45 -17.14
N LEU A 365 -13.36 -16.25 -16.85
CA LEU A 365 -12.52 -15.10 -16.52
C LEU A 365 -11.70 -15.34 -15.24
N LEU A 366 -12.32 -15.82 -14.16
CA LEU A 366 -11.60 -16.13 -12.92
C LEU A 366 -10.49 -17.15 -13.16
N GLU A 367 -10.72 -18.14 -14.02
CA GLU A 367 -9.71 -19.13 -14.38
C GLU A 367 -8.53 -18.52 -15.14
N PHE A 368 -8.81 -17.60 -16.06
CA PHE A 368 -7.75 -16.84 -16.73
C PHE A 368 -6.97 -15.94 -15.76
N LEU A 369 -7.63 -15.27 -14.82
CA LEU A 369 -6.96 -14.40 -13.84
C LEU A 369 -6.00 -15.17 -12.91
N LYS A 370 -6.19 -16.48 -12.72
CA LYS A 370 -5.21 -17.36 -12.04
C LYS A 370 -3.92 -17.52 -12.84
N THR A 371 -3.95 -17.35 -14.15
CA THR A 371 -2.79 -17.54 -15.04
C THR A 371 -1.90 -16.31 -15.21
N LEU A 372 -2.34 -15.15 -14.70
CA LEU A 372 -1.66 -13.87 -14.85
C LEU A 372 -0.44 -13.70 -13.94
#